data_AF-A0A167VP05-F1
#
_entry.id   AF-A0A167VP05-F1
#
_cell.length_a   1.000
_cell.length_b   1.000
_cell.length_c   1.000
_cell.angle_alpha   90.00
_cell.angle_beta   90.00
_cell.angle_gamma   90.00
#
_symmetry.space_group_name_H-M   'P 1'
#
loop_
_entity.id
_entity.type
_entity.pdbx_description
1 polymer ?
#
loop_
_entity_poly.entity_id
_entity_poly.type
_entity_poly.pdbx_seq_one_letter_code
_entity_poly.pdbx_strand_id
1 'polypeptide(L)' 'LWFDDGSVVLIAEVMSFRVHRSILCKHSSVFSDIFSIPQPSDNGSEIVEGCPVIRMHDSAHEFAQLLKACYDPL' A
#
# COMPACT_ATOMS: atom_id res chain seq x y z
N LEU A 1 -0.93 -3.41 -9.76
CA LEU A 1 0.23 -4.22 -9.31
C LEU A 1 -0.26 -5.13 -8.21
N TRP A 2 -0.08 -6.43 -8.38
CA TRP A 2 -0.56 -7.42 -7.43
C TRP A 2 0.51 -8.49 -7.25
N PHE A 3 1.08 -8.56 -6.05
CA PHE A 3 2.11 -9.52 -5.69
C PHE A 3 1.54 -10.55 -4.72
N ASP A 4 1.70 -11.84 -5.03
CA ASP A 4 1.17 -12.95 -4.22
C ASP A 4 1.85 -13.07 -2.85
N ASP A 5 3.05 -12.51 -2.72
CA ASP A 5 3.85 -12.38 -1.49
C ASP A 5 3.77 -10.97 -0.87
N GLY A 6 2.96 -10.08 -1.45
CA GLY A 6 2.78 -8.73 -0.93
C GLY A 6 2.24 -8.74 0.51
N SER A 7 2.67 -7.75 1.29
CA SER A 7 2.45 -7.66 2.74
C SER A 7 1.39 -6.62 3.15
N VAL A 8 0.88 -5.84 2.20
CA VAL A 8 -0.15 -4.82 2.42
C VAL A 8 -0.98 -4.65 1.15
N VAL A 9 -2.27 -4.36 1.32
CA VAL A 9 -3.16 -3.97 0.23
C VAL A 9 -3.42 -2.48 0.34
N LEU A 10 -3.15 -1.74 -0.73
CA LEU A 10 -3.43 -0.31 -0.83
C LEU A 10 -4.60 -0.12 -1.80
N ILE A 11 -5.60 0.65 -1.40
CA ILE A 11 -6.74 1.00 -2.26
C ILE A 11 -6.66 2.48 -2.59
N ALA A 12 -6.55 2.80 -3.87
CA ALA A 12 -6.65 4.17 -4.37
C ALA A 12 -7.87 4.24 -5.30
N GLU A 13 -8.85 5.09 -4.95
CA GLU A 13 -10.16 5.16 -5.61
C GLU A 13 -10.84 3.79 -5.73
N VAL A 14 -10.91 3.23 -6.94
CA VAL A 14 -11.53 1.93 -7.26
C VAL A 14 -10.51 0.82 -7.52
N MET A 15 -9.22 1.14 -7.45
CA MET A 15 -8.13 0.20 -7.73
C MET A 15 -7.49 -0.31 -6.45
N SER A 16 -7.20 -1.60 -6.41
CA SER A 16 -6.46 -2.24 -5.33
C SER A 16 -5.07 -2.69 -5.80
N PHE A 17 -4.11 -2.57 -4.89
CA PHE A 17 -2.72 -2.91 -5.14
C PHE A 17 -2.19 -3.74 -3.97
N ARG A 18 -1.75 -4.97 -4.24
CA ARG A 18 -1.09 -5.79 -3.23
C ARG A 18 0.41 -5.68 -3.41
N VAL A 19 1.11 -5.12 -2.40
CA VAL A 19 2.51 -4.69 -2.49
C VAL A 19 3.27 -4.94 -1.18
N HIS A 20 4.59 -4.79 -1.22
CA HIS A 20 5.51 -4.93 -0.10
C HIS A 20 5.72 -3.60 0.64
N ARG A 21 5.48 -3.61 1.96
CA ARG A 21 5.74 -2.47 2.84
C ARG A 21 7.20 -2.05 2.80
N SER A 22 8.12 -3.02 2.82
CA SER A 22 9.57 -2.79 2.83
C SER A 22 10.06 -2.00 1.62
N ILE A 23 9.53 -2.30 0.43
CA ILE A 23 9.89 -1.59 -0.81
C ILE A 23 9.39 -0.14 -0.74
N LEU A 24 8.15 0.08 -0.32
CA LEU A 24 7.62 1.44 -0.20
C LEU A 24 8.37 2.28 0.83
N CYS A 25 8.66 1.71 2.01
CA CYS A 25 9.45 2.34 3.06
C CYS A 25 10.88 2.69 2.60
N LYS A 26 11.48 1.87 1.74
CA LYS A 26 12.82 2.11 1.19
C LYS A 26 12.86 3.36 0.30
N HIS A 27 11.77 3.63 -0.42
CA HIS A 27 11.69 4.73 -1.37
C HIS A 27 11.00 5.98 -0.83
N SER A 28 10.27 5.90 0.29
CA SER A 28 9.60 7.06 0.91
C SER A 28 9.40 6.88 2.41
N SER A 29 9.88 7.87 3.18
CA SER A 29 9.69 7.93 4.63
C SER A 29 8.23 8.08 5.02
N VAL A 30 7.41 8.68 4.16
CA VAL A 30 5.97 8.84 4.41
C VAL A 30 5.27 7.49 4.57
N PHE A 31 5.65 6.48 3.76
CA PHE A 31 5.08 5.13 3.94
C PHE A 31 5.53 4.47 5.24
N SER A 32 6.76 4.72 5.68
CA SER A 32 7.23 4.25 6.99
C SER A 32 6.38 4.84 8.12
N ASP A 33 6.08 6.13 8.05
CA ASP A 33 5.22 6.80 9.03
C ASP A 33 3.80 6.23 8.97
N ILE A 34 3.20 6.12 7.78
CA ILE A 34 1.85 5.54 7.59
C ILE A 34 1.75 4.13 8.18
N PHE A 35 2.75 3.26 7.97
CA PHE A 35 2.74 1.89 8.49
C PHE A 35 3.09 1.79 9.97
N SER A 36 3.67 2.84 10.55
CA SER A 36 3.97 2.91 11.99
C SER A 36 2.75 3.29 12.84
N ILE A 37 1.77 3.96 12.23
CA ILE A 37 0.54 4.36 12.91
C ILE A 37 -0.30 3.10 13.16
N PRO A 38 -0.59 2.77 14.43
CA PRO A 38 -1.49 1.67 14.76
C PRO A 38 -2.87 1.96 14.16
N GLN A 39 -3.31 1.13 13.22
CA GLN A 39 -4.68 1.21 12.74
C GLN A 39 -5.63 0.85 13.89
N PRO A 40 -6.74 1.58 14.09
CA PRO A 40 -7.65 1.32 15.20
C PRO A 40 -8.12 -0.15 15.18
N SER A 41 -7.89 -0.83 16.30
CA SER A 41 -8.12 -2.26 16.49
C SER A 41 -9.59 -2.65 16.66
N ASP A 42 -10.50 -1.68 16.71
CA ASP A 42 -11.94 -1.93 16.86
C ASP A 42 -12.59 -2.19 15.50
N ASN A 43 -12.75 -3.48 15.16
CA ASN A 43 -13.71 -4.04 14.20
C ASN A 43 -13.68 -3.54 12.73
N GLY A 44 -12.77 -2.64 12.35
CA GLY A 44 -12.76 -1.97 11.04
C GLY A 44 -11.47 -2.11 10.24
N SER A 45 -10.47 -2.85 10.73
CA SER A 45 -9.27 -3.17 9.95
C SER A 45 -9.63 -4.15 8.85
N GLU A 46 -9.90 -3.63 7.65
CA GLU A 46 -10.18 -4.41 6.45
C GLU A 46 -8.94 -5.27 6.11
N ILE A 47 -9.15 -6.57 5.95
CA ILE A 47 -8.11 -7.54 5.58
C ILE A 47 -8.51 -8.17 4.25
N VAL A 48 -7.59 -8.17 3.29
CA VAL A 48 -7.75 -8.80 1.97
C VAL A 48 -6.56 -9.72 1.75
N GLU A 49 -6.79 -10.98 1.42
CA GLU A 49 -5.73 -12.00 1.23
C GLU A 49 -4.75 -12.08 2.40
N GLY A 50 -5.27 -11.99 3.64
CA GLY A 50 -4.45 -11.99 4.86
C GLY A 50 -3.59 -10.74 5.05
N CYS A 51 -3.72 -9.73 4.20
CA CYS A 51 -2.99 -8.48 4.26
C CYS A 51 -3.87 -7.34 4.79
N PRO A 52 -3.34 -6.45 5.65
CA PRO A 52 -4.06 -5.25 6.05
C PRO A 52 -4.28 -4.32 4.86
N VAL A 53 -5.47 -3.72 4.82
CA VAL A 53 -5.87 -2.76 3.78
C VAL A 53 -5.69 -1.33 4.29
N ILE A 54 -5.12 -0.47 3.43
CA ILE A 54 -5.00 0.97 3.68
C ILE A 54 -5.60 1.71 2.48
N ARG A 55 -6.53 2.64 2.75
CA ARG A 55 -7.14 3.49 1.74
C ARG A 55 -6.32 4.76 1.57
N MET A 56 -5.91 5.00 0.34
CA MET A 56 -5.14 6.16 -0.09
C MET A 56 -6.09 7.22 -0.64
N HIS A 57 -5.73 8.48 -0.43
CA HIS A 57 -6.48 9.62 -0.99
C HIS A 57 -6.01 10.01 -2.40
N ASP A 58 -4.92 9.42 -2.87
CA ASP A 58 -4.32 9.66 -4.18
C ASP A 58 -5.18 9.07 -5.32
N SER A 59 -5.02 9.62 -6.54
CA SER A 59 -5.66 9.06 -7.72
C SER A 59 -5.11 7.67 -8.05
N ALA A 60 -5.95 6.78 -8.56
CA ALA A 60 -5.50 5.43 -8.91
C ALA A 60 -4.39 5.45 -9.98
N HIS A 61 -4.43 6.43 -10.89
CA HIS A 61 -3.44 6.57 -11.95
C HIS A 61 -2.07 7.00 -11.41
N GLU A 62 -2.00 8.11 -10.68
CA GLU A 62 -0.73 8.62 -10.14
C GLU A 62 -0.12 7.62 -9.17
N PHE A 63 -0.96 7.00 -8.33
CA PHE A 63 -0.50 6.00 -7.38
C PHE A 63 0.08 4.77 -8.08
N ALA A 64 -0.54 4.31 -9.17
CA ALA A 64 0.01 3.20 -9.95
C ALA A 64 1.38 3.54 -10.59
N GLN A 65 1.59 4.78 -11.04
CA GLN A 65 2.88 5.21 -11.59
C GLN A 65 3.95 5.27 -10.50
N LEU A 66 3.61 5.82 -9.33
CA LEU A 66 4.50 5.84 -8.17
C LEU A 66 4.92 4.41 -7.79
N LEU A 67 3.96 3.49 -7.67
CA LEU A 67 4.25 2.09 -7.33
C LEU A 67 5.17 1.46 -8.39
N LYS A 68 4.96 1.70 -9.69
CA LYS A 68 5.87 1.20 -10.71
C LYS A 68 7.30 1.72 -10.52
N ALA A 69 7.45 3.03 -10.29
CA ALA A 69 8.77 3.65 -10.07
C ALA A 69 9.48 3.10 -8.82
N CYS A 70 8.75 2.67 -7.78
CA CYS A 70 9.35 2.03 -6.61
C CYS A 70 9.85 0.60 -6.87
N TYR A 71 9.25 -0.13 -7.80
CA TYR A 71 9.57 -1.53 -8.08
C TYR A 71 10.53 -1.71 -9.25
N ASP A 72 10.44 -0.83 -10.23
CA ASP A 72 11.26 -0.82 -11.44
C ASP A 72 11.72 0.62 -11.70
N PRO A 73 12.66 1.14 -10.88
CA PRO A 73 13.28 2.42 -11.15
C PRO A 73 14.11 2.28 -12.43
N LEU A 74 13.72 3.01 -13.47
CA LEU A 74 14.42 3.12 -14.76
C LEU A 74 15.93 3.24 -14.62
#